data_AF-A0A060YUW1-F1
#
_entry.id   AF-A0A060YUW1-F1
#
_cell.length_a   1.000
_cell.length_b   1.000
_cell.length_c   1.000
_cell.angle_alpha   90.00
_cell.angle_beta   90.00
_cell.angle_gamma   90.00
#
_symmetry.space_group_name_H-M   'P 1'
#
loop_
_entity.id
_entity.type
_entity.pdbx_description
1 polymer ?
#
loop_
_entity_poly.entity_id
_entity_poly.type
_entity_poly.pdbx_seq_one_letter_code
_entity_poly.pdbx_strand_id
1 'polypeptide(L)'
;MKAPELKERLEESEKLIQEMTVTWEEKLRKTEEIAQERQKQLESLGISLQSSGIRVGEDKCFLVNLNADPALNELLVYYLKEHTKVGSADSQDIQLCGMGIQAAHCIIDITADQRVVLTPHKNSRLKSRL
;
A
#
# COMPACT_ATOMS: atom_id res chain seq x y z
N MET A 1 -52.17 23.68 -16.84
CA MET A 1 -50.86 23.65 -17.54
C MET A 1 -51.11 23.18 -18.96
N LYS A 2 -50.57 23.87 -19.97
CA LYS A 2 -50.84 23.53 -21.37
C LYS A 2 -49.95 22.33 -21.77
N ALA A 3 -50.49 21.37 -22.51
CA ALA A 3 -49.78 20.16 -22.96
C ALA A 3 -48.35 20.36 -23.56
N PRO A 4 -48.04 21.47 -24.27
CA PRO A 4 -46.69 21.72 -24.78
C PRO A 4 -45.65 21.93 -23.68
N GLU A 5 -46.03 22.60 -22.59
CA GLU A 5 -45.17 22.94 -21.46
C GLU A 5 -44.75 21.69 -20.67
N LEU A 6 -45.65 20.70 -20.56
CA LEU A 6 -45.37 19.41 -19.95
C LEU A 6 -44.39 18.56 -20.77
N LYS A 7 -44.45 18.67 -22.09
CA LYS A 7 -43.56 17.94 -23.00
C LYS A 7 -42.13 18.50 -22.95
N GLU A 8 -41.99 19.82 -22.92
CA GLU A 8 -40.70 20.49 -22.78
C GLU A 8 -40.03 20.17 -21.43
N ARG A 9 -40.80 20.18 -20.33
CA ARG A 9 -40.30 19.75 -19.00
C ARG A 9 -39.85 18.29 -18.97
N LEU A 10 -40.53 17.41 -19.70
CA LEU A 10 -40.15 16.00 -19.79
C LEU A 10 -38.84 15.83 -20.57
N GLU A 11 -38.71 16.47 -21.73
CA GLU A 11 -37.48 16.45 -22.54
C GLU A 11 -36.27 17.01 -21.77
N GLU A 12 -36.46 18.10 -21.00
CA GLU A 12 -35.44 18.63 -20.08
C GLU A 12 -35.04 17.60 -19.02
N SER A 13 -36.00 16.91 -18.41
CA SER A 13 -35.76 15.91 -17.37
C SER A 13 -35.02 14.69 -17.92
N GLU A 14 -35.41 14.20 -19.10
CA GLU A 14 -34.75 13.07 -19.77
C GLU A 14 -33.29 13.40 -20.10
N LYS A 15 -33.05 14.59 -20.64
CA LYS A 15 -31.70 15.08 -20.92
C LYS A 15 -30.86 15.16 -19.65
N LEU A 16 -31.41 15.71 -18.57
CA LEU A 16 -30.70 15.83 -17.29
C LEU A 16 -30.39 14.45 -16.68
N ILE A 17 -31.31 13.50 -16.74
CA ILE A 17 -31.08 12.11 -16.29
C ILE A 17 -29.97 11.47 -17.11
N GLN A 18 -29.95 11.68 -18.43
CA GLN A 18 -28.93 11.13 -19.30
C GLN A 18 -27.55 11.71 -18.99
N GLU A 19 -27.43 13.03 -18.83
CA GLU A 19 -26.19 13.70 -18.43
C GLU A 19 -25.71 13.23 -17.05
N MET A 20 -26.62 13.08 -16.08
CA MET A 20 -26.29 12.54 -14.76
C MET A 20 -25.81 11.10 -14.82
N THR A 21 -26.43 10.25 -15.64
CA THR A 21 -26.06 8.84 -15.79
C THR A 21 -24.65 8.70 -16.34
N VAL A 22 -24.32 9.44 -17.41
CA VAL A 22 -22.95 9.47 -17.97
C VAL A 22 -21.93 9.93 -16.92
N THR A 23 -22.27 10.98 -16.15
CA THR A 23 -21.39 11.48 -15.09
C THR A 23 -21.16 10.43 -13.98
N TRP A 24 -22.18 9.64 -13.66
CA TRP A 24 -22.08 8.56 -12.67
C TRP A 24 -21.22 7.41 -13.16
N GLU A 25 -21.37 6.99 -14.42
CA GLU A 25 -20.54 5.95 -15.03
C GLU A 25 -19.06 6.35 -15.03
N GLU A 26 -18.74 7.61 -15.34
CA GLU A 26 -17.37 8.12 -15.29
C GLU A 26 -16.79 8.11 -13.87
N LYS A 27 -17.60 8.50 -12.87
CA LYS A 27 -17.18 8.45 -11.45
C LYS A 27 -16.98 7.01 -10.99
N LEU A 28 -17.85 6.10 -11.40
CA LEU A 28 -17.75 4.68 -11.08
C LEU A 28 -16.46 4.10 -11.68
N ARG A 29 -16.21 4.34 -12.97
CA ARG A 29 -14.99 3.89 -13.65
C ARG A 29 -13.72 4.37 -12.95
N LYS A 30 -13.64 5.66 -12.61
CA LYS A 30 -12.48 6.21 -11.87
C LYS A 30 -12.30 5.54 -10.51
N THR A 31 -13.40 5.21 -9.83
CA THR A 31 -13.37 4.54 -8.53
C THR A 31 -12.86 3.10 -8.67
N GLU A 32 -13.32 2.38 -9.69
CA GLU A 32 -12.90 1.02 -9.99
C GLU A 32 -11.44 0.94 -10.41
N GLU A 33 -10.95 1.88 -11.23
CA GLU A 33 -9.53 1.96 -11.62
C GLU A 33 -8.62 2.10 -10.40
N ILE A 34 -8.97 2.99 -9.45
CA ILE A 34 -8.21 3.17 -8.21
C ILE A 34 -8.28 1.91 -7.34
N ALA A 35 -9.44 1.25 -7.26
CA ALA A 35 -9.60 0.02 -6.49
C ALA A 35 -8.76 -1.13 -7.08
N GLN A 36 -8.75 -1.27 -8.42
CA GLN A 36 -7.95 -2.27 -9.13
C GLN A 36 -6.45 -2.02 -8.97
N GLU A 37 -6.00 -0.77 -9.06
CA GLU A 37 -4.58 -0.44 -8.84
C GLU A 37 -4.14 -0.79 -7.41
N ARG A 38 -4.98 -0.48 -6.40
CA ARG A 38 -4.72 -0.88 -5.01
C ARG A 38 -4.66 -2.39 -4.85
N GLN A 39 -5.60 -3.12 -5.48
CA GLN A 39 -5.63 -4.58 -5.44
C GLN A 39 -4.36 -5.18 -6.06
N LYS A 40 -3.95 -4.66 -7.22
CA LYS A 40 -2.72 -5.07 -7.92
C LYS A 40 -1.47 -4.80 -7.09
N GLN A 41 -1.42 -3.66 -6.39
CA GLN A 41 -0.33 -3.36 -5.46
C GLN A 41 -0.26 -4.38 -4.33
N LEU A 42 -1.39 -4.71 -3.70
CA LEU A 42 -1.46 -5.76 -2.67
C LEU A 42 -0.99 -7.11 -3.22
N GLU A 43 -1.50 -7.53 -4.38
CA GLU A 43 -1.12 -8.79 -5.03
C GLU A 43 0.37 -8.84 -5.40
N SER A 44 0.94 -7.73 -5.86
CA SER A 44 2.38 -7.65 -6.16
C SER A 44 3.27 -7.83 -4.92
N LEU A 45 2.76 -7.44 -3.75
CA LEU A 45 3.39 -7.68 -2.45
C LEU A 45 3.12 -9.10 -1.91
N GLY A 46 2.36 -9.92 -2.66
CA GLY A 46 1.94 -11.25 -2.23
C GLY A 46 0.81 -11.21 -1.20
N ILE A 47 0.08 -10.09 -1.07
CA ILE A 47 -1.04 -9.98 -0.15
C ILE A 47 -2.33 -10.41 -0.84
N SER A 48 -3.01 -11.40 -0.27
CA SER A 48 -4.39 -11.72 -0.60
C SER A 48 -5.29 -11.30 0.57
N LEU A 49 -6.26 -10.43 0.28
CA LEU A 49 -7.27 -10.00 1.25
C LEU A 49 -8.39 -11.05 1.26
N GLN A 50 -8.48 -11.83 2.33
CA GLN A 50 -9.59 -12.76 2.57
C GLN A 50 -10.56 -12.17 3.58
N SER A 51 -11.81 -12.63 3.56
CA SER A 51 -12.86 -12.17 4.49
C SER A 51 -12.50 -12.36 5.97
N SER A 52 -11.51 -13.20 6.28
CA SER A 52 -11.03 -13.52 7.64
C SER A 52 -9.64 -12.96 7.97
N GLY A 53 -8.98 -12.22 7.08
CA GLY A 53 -7.66 -11.64 7.35
C GLY A 53 -6.76 -11.47 6.12
N ILE A 54 -5.50 -11.14 6.39
CA ILE A 54 -4.43 -10.95 5.40
C ILE A 54 -3.66 -12.26 5.25
N ARG A 55 -3.61 -12.82 4.04
CA ARG A 55 -2.70 -13.94 3.70
C ARG A 55 -1.50 -13.38 2.95
N VAL A 56 -0.31 -13.67 3.43
CA VAL A 56 0.96 -13.31 2.78
C VAL A 56 1.44 -14.50 1.94
N GLY A 57 1.87 -14.26 0.71
CA GLY A 57 2.34 -15.26 -0.23
C GLY A 57 3.58 -15.98 0.29
N GLU A 58 3.64 -17.30 0.08
CA GLU A 58 4.69 -18.19 0.60
C GLU A 58 6.09 -17.87 0.01
N ASP A 59 6.14 -17.11 -1.10
CA ASP A 59 7.34 -16.87 -1.90
C ASP A 59 8.00 -15.50 -1.61
N LYS A 60 7.51 -14.75 -0.62
CA LYS A 60 7.98 -13.39 -0.32
C LYS A 60 8.58 -13.29 1.08
N CYS A 61 9.75 -12.64 1.18
CA CYS A 61 10.39 -12.34 2.45
C CYS A 61 9.79 -11.06 3.06
N PHE A 62 9.50 -11.09 4.36
CA PHE A 62 8.97 -9.94 5.09
C PHE A 62 9.53 -9.87 6.51
N LEU A 63 9.46 -8.69 7.11
CA LEU A 63 9.72 -8.45 8.53
C LEU A 63 8.41 -8.18 9.24
N VAL A 64 8.25 -8.72 10.45
CA VAL A 64 7.14 -8.40 11.34
C VAL A 64 7.66 -7.52 12.46
N ASN A 65 7.00 -6.38 12.69
CA ASN A 65 7.30 -5.54 13.83
C ASN A 65 6.78 -6.20 15.11
N LEU A 66 7.69 -6.45 16.05
CA LEU A 66 7.37 -7.04 17.35
C LEU A 66 7.18 -6.00 18.45
N ASN A 67 7.29 -4.71 18.12
CA ASN A 67 7.02 -3.69 19.11
C ASN A 67 5.56 -3.75 19.55
N ALA A 68 5.35 -3.79 20.86
CA ALA A 68 4.02 -3.89 21.46
C ALA A 68 3.36 -2.52 21.71
N ASP A 69 4.09 -1.42 21.49
CA ASP A 69 3.59 -0.06 21.71
C ASP A 69 2.70 0.41 20.54
N PRO A 70 1.38 0.57 20.74
CA PRO A 70 0.47 1.03 19.69
C PRO A 70 0.69 2.49 19.29
N ALA A 71 1.43 3.27 20.08
CA ALA A 71 1.72 4.67 19.79
C ALA A 71 2.89 4.86 18.81
N LEU A 72 3.62 3.79 18.48
CA LEU A 72 4.68 3.85 17.48
C LEU A 72 4.08 3.76 16.07
N ASN A 73 4.27 4.81 15.26
CA ASN A 73 3.82 4.90 13.86
C ASN A 73 4.62 4.01 12.90
N GLU A 74 4.91 2.78 13.29
CA GLU A 74 5.61 1.79 12.46
C GLU A 74 4.60 0.79 11.86
N LEU A 75 4.91 0.26 10.68
CA LEU A 75 4.09 -0.76 10.04
C LEU A 75 4.22 -2.09 10.79
N LEU A 76 3.14 -2.88 10.83
CA LEU A 76 3.18 -4.24 11.41
C LEU A 76 4.02 -5.19 10.55
N VAL A 77 4.00 -5.04 9.22
CA VAL A 77 4.70 -5.90 8.27
C VAL A 77 5.43 -5.06 7.23
N TYR A 78 6.70 -5.39 6.98
CA TYR A 78 7.53 -4.78 5.93
C TYR A 78 7.92 -5.81 4.89
N TYR A 79 7.58 -5.58 3.64
CA TYR A 79 8.00 -6.44 2.53
C TYR A 79 9.42 -6.13 2.10
N LEU A 80 10.21 -7.19 1.93
CA LEU A 80 11.59 -7.07 1.48
C LEU A 80 11.64 -7.20 -0.04
N LYS A 81 12.27 -6.21 -0.69
CA LYS A 81 12.72 -6.32 -2.08
C LYS A 81 14.15 -6.88 -2.12
N GLU A 82 14.65 -7.15 -3.32
CA GLU A 82 16.00 -7.68 -3.53
C GLU A 82 17.09 -6.90 -2.79
N HIS A 83 16.93 -5.58 -2.68
CA HIS A 83 17.85 -4.69 -1.96
C HIS A 83 17.05 -3.69 -1.13
N THR A 84 16.95 -3.91 0.17
CA THR A 84 16.16 -3.08 1.09
C THR A 84 17.08 -2.25 2.00
N LYS A 85 16.95 -0.93 1.98
CA LYS A 85 17.69 -0.01 2.85
C LYS A 85 16.90 0.33 4.11
N VAL A 86 17.55 0.24 5.27
CA VAL A 86 16.93 0.48 6.58
C VAL A 86 17.69 1.57 7.33
N GLY A 87 16.98 2.56 7.86
CA GLY A 87 17.58 3.64 8.66
C GLY A 87 16.58 4.76 8.96
N SER A 88 17.06 5.90 9.46
CA SER A 88 16.18 7.02 9.82
C SER A 88 16.01 8.09 8.74
N ALA A 89 16.80 8.05 7.65
CA ALA A 89 16.71 9.03 6.57
C ALA A 89 15.52 8.76 5.63
N ASP A 90 14.99 9.81 5.01
CA ASP A 90 13.86 9.71 4.05
C ASP A 90 14.22 8.93 2.77
N SER A 91 15.52 8.69 2.54
CA SER A 91 16.01 7.88 1.42
C SER A 91 16.00 6.37 1.68
N GLN A 92 15.58 5.95 2.87
CA GLN A 92 15.51 4.54 3.26
C GLN A 92 14.17 3.93 2.84
N ASP A 93 14.18 2.64 2.52
CA ASP A 93 12.97 1.91 2.15
C ASP A 93 12.14 1.58 3.40
N ILE A 94 12.83 1.22 4.48
CA ILE A 94 12.26 1.04 5.82
C ILE A 94 12.81 2.14 6.71
N GLN A 95 11.98 3.16 6.95
CA GLN A 95 12.31 4.26 7.83
C GLN A 95 11.97 3.88 9.28
N LEU A 96 12.96 3.90 10.16
CA LEU A 96 12.81 3.61 11.58
C LEU A 96 13.17 4.83 12.42
N CYS A 97 12.39 5.06 13.46
CA CYS A 97 12.56 6.18 14.38
C CYS A 97 12.87 5.65 15.78
N GLY A 98 14.09 5.87 16.27
CA GLY A 98 14.47 5.40 17.60
C GLY A 98 15.87 5.79 18.00
N MET A 99 16.13 5.84 19.31
CA MET A 99 17.46 6.09 19.83
C MET A 99 18.44 5.00 19.37
N GLY A 100 19.53 5.42 18.72
CA GLY A 100 20.57 4.52 18.22
C GLY A 100 20.35 4.00 16.79
N ILE A 101 19.24 4.35 16.14
CA ILE A 101 19.06 4.15 14.69
C ILE A 101 19.89 5.20 13.94
N GLN A 102 20.55 4.77 12.87
CA GLN A 102 21.42 5.62 12.06
C GLN A 102 20.67 6.04 10.79
N ALA A 103 21.08 7.15 10.18
CA ALA A 103 20.50 7.62 8.91
C ALA A 103 20.49 6.53 7.83
N ALA A 104 21.60 5.80 7.71
CA ALA A 104 21.70 4.51 7.03
C ALA A 104 22.17 3.47 8.06
N HIS A 105 21.29 2.55 8.44
CA HIS A 105 21.52 1.63 9.54
C HIS A 105 21.99 0.26 9.06
N CYS A 106 21.24 -0.37 8.16
CA CYS A 106 21.65 -1.61 7.52
C CYS A 106 21.03 -1.75 6.13
N ILE A 107 21.50 -2.75 5.41
CA ILE A 107 20.96 -3.20 4.13
C ILE A 107 20.55 -4.65 4.30
N ILE A 108 19.37 -5.00 3.78
CA ILE A 108 18.91 -6.38 3.69
C ILE A 108 18.83 -6.74 2.21
N ASP A 109 19.64 -7.71 1.81
CA ASP A 109 19.68 -8.22 0.45
C ASP A 109 19.04 -9.61 0.40
N ILE A 110 18.18 -9.83 -0.60
CA ILE A 110 17.68 -11.17 -0.96
C ILE A 110 18.47 -11.61 -2.18
N THR A 111 19.29 -12.64 -2.00
CA THR A 111 20.12 -13.17 -3.07
C THR A 111 19.31 -14.04 -4.04
N ALA A 112 19.85 -14.30 -5.24
CA ALA A 112 19.18 -15.11 -6.27
C ALA A 112 18.85 -16.55 -5.82
N ASP A 113 19.54 -17.07 -4.80
CA ASP A 113 19.27 -18.35 -4.16
C ASP A 113 18.37 -18.24 -2.91
N GLN A 114 17.59 -17.16 -2.82
CA GLN A 114 16.61 -16.88 -1.76
C GLN A 114 17.20 -16.82 -0.34
N ARG A 115 18.49 -16.52 -0.20
CA ARG A 115 19.08 -16.23 1.12
C ARG A 115 18.90 -14.77 1.46
N VAL A 116 18.56 -14.51 2.73
CA VAL A 116 18.44 -13.16 3.26
C VAL A 116 19.74 -12.82 3.99
N VAL A 117 20.44 -11.78 3.52
CA VAL A 117 21.69 -11.30 4.09
C VAL A 117 21.47 -9.90 4.65
N LEU A 118 21.85 -9.70 5.90
CA LEU A 118 21.75 -8.42 6.57
C LEU A 118 23.15 -7.85 6.80
N THR A 119 23.42 -6.69 6.21
CA THR A 119 24.71 -6.00 6.27
C THR A 119 24.60 -4.71 7.09
N PRO A 120 25.21 -4.63 8.29
CA PRO A 120 25.26 -3.38 9.07
C PRO A 120 26.15 -2.33 8.40
N HIS A 121 25.79 -1.05 8.57
CA HIS A 121 26.75 0.04 8.36
C HIS A 121 27.75 0.14 9.52
N LYS A 122 28.94 0.71 9.26
CA LYS A 122 30.12 0.72 10.15
C LYS A 122 29.88 1.20 11.59
N ASN A 123 28.80 1.94 11.86
CA ASN A 123 28.46 2.48 13.18
C ASN A 123 27.09 2.02 13.72
N SER A 124 26.47 1.05 13.05
CA SER A 124 25.14 0.56 13.42
C SER A 124 25.24 -0.57 14.43
N ARG A 125 24.50 -0.43 15.53
CA ARG A 125 24.41 -1.48 16.55
C ARG A 125 23.19 -2.36 16.25
N LEU A 126 23.42 -3.47 15.58
CA LEU A 126 22.41 -4.52 15.47
C LEU A 126 22.46 -5.39 16.72
N LYS A 127 21.31 -5.59 17.34
CA LYS A 127 21.14 -6.62 18.38
C LYS A 127 20.48 -7.83 17.75
N SER A 128 21.23 -8.88 17.44
CA SER A 128 20.66 -10.20 17.23
C SER A 128 20.41 -10.84 18.60
N ARG A 129 19.17 -11.23 18.89
CA ARG A 129 18.92 -12.30 19.88
C ARG A 129 18.95 -13.59 19.09
N LEU A 130 19.96 -14.43 19.35
CA LEU A 130 19.90 -15.86 19.11
C LEU A 130 19.15 -16.52 20.27
#